data_AF-A0A942MVA3-F1
#
_entry.id   AF-A0A942MVA3-F1
#
_cell.length_a   1.000
_cell.length_b   1.000
_cell.length_c   1.000
_cell.angle_alpha   90.00
_cell.angle_beta   90.00
_cell.angle_gamma   90.00
#
_symmetry.space_group_name_H-M   'P 1'
#
loop_
_entity.id
_entity.type
_entity.pdbx_description
1 polymer ?
#
loop_
_entity_poly.entity_id
_entity_poly.type
_entity_poly.pdbx_seq_one_letter_code
_entity_poly.pdbx_strand_id
1 'polypeptide(L)'
;MFKLGKGLSTEEQQYDPTSIINAIRYQVDQWRSRPNPADWQVTPETARLLQHWRHHRFSQIRPFFCQIEAVETIIWLSEVAPKSGKSAKSFLEHLVNANNDANPELMRVALKLATGAGKTTVMAMLIAWQTINAVRRPTSSNFTRGFLVVTPGLTIRDRLRVLLPNDPDSYYQSRELVPGDRGWKRLQMCLMLW
;
A
#
# COMPACT_ATOMS: atom_id res chain seq x y z
N MET A 1 7.56 -30.83 -51.49
CA MET A 1 6.27 -30.14 -51.74
C MET A 1 5.88 -29.38 -50.48
N PHE A 2 5.43 -28.14 -50.64
CA PHE A 2 5.28 -27.07 -49.64
C PHE A 2 4.07 -27.20 -48.70
N LYS A 3 4.29 -26.77 -47.43
CA LYS A 3 3.53 -25.88 -46.51
C LYS A 3 2.06 -26.11 -46.04
N LEU A 4 1.91 -25.75 -44.74
CA LEU A 4 0.81 -25.05 -44.02
C LEU A 4 -0.40 -25.89 -43.56
N GLY A 5 -0.93 -25.78 -42.34
CA GLY A 5 -0.61 -24.91 -41.19
C GLY A 5 -1.71 -24.95 -40.12
N LYS A 6 -1.47 -24.21 -39.03
CA LYS A 6 -2.43 -23.68 -38.03
C LYS A 6 -3.23 -24.74 -37.24
N GLY A 7 -3.07 -24.87 -35.93
CA GLY A 7 -2.97 -23.82 -34.93
C GLY A 7 -4.26 -23.89 -34.11
N LEU A 8 -4.17 -24.35 -32.86
CA LEU A 8 -5.21 -24.28 -31.84
C LEU A 8 -4.50 -24.40 -30.49
N SER A 9 -3.73 -23.36 -30.14
CA SER A 9 -3.36 -23.10 -28.75
C SER A 9 -4.59 -22.47 -28.08
N THR A 10 -5.45 -23.30 -27.50
CA THR A 10 -6.74 -22.89 -26.91
C THR A 10 -6.56 -22.29 -25.51
N GLU A 11 -6.89 -21.01 -25.42
CA GLU A 11 -7.62 -20.23 -24.38
C GLU A 11 -7.44 -20.43 -22.86
N GLU A 12 -6.66 -21.40 -22.38
CA GLU A 12 -6.45 -21.61 -20.94
C GLU A 12 -4.96 -21.69 -20.60
N GLN A 13 -4.18 -20.67 -20.99
CA GLN A 13 -3.04 -20.30 -20.14
C GLN A 13 -3.61 -19.72 -18.84
N GLN A 14 -4.05 -20.62 -17.97
CA GLN A 14 -4.45 -20.36 -16.60
C GLN A 14 -3.22 -19.78 -15.89
N TYR A 15 -3.09 -18.45 -16.01
CA TYR A 15 -1.93 -17.70 -15.57
C TYR A 15 -1.88 -17.80 -14.05
N ASP A 16 -0.88 -18.51 -13.52
CA ASP A 16 -0.79 -18.81 -12.08
C ASP A 16 -0.73 -17.50 -11.28
N PRO A 17 -1.77 -17.15 -10.49
CA PRO A 17 -1.76 -15.94 -9.66
C PRO A 17 -0.58 -15.90 -8.68
N THR A 18 0.00 -17.06 -8.36
CA THR A 18 1.22 -17.17 -7.56
C THR A 18 2.43 -16.57 -8.28
N SER A 19 2.50 -16.70 -9.60
CA SER A 19 3.59 -16.19 -10.43
C SER A 19 3.67 -14.66 -10.39
N ILE A 20 2.54 -13.98 -10.56
CA ILE A 20 2.49 -12.51 -10.51
C ILE A 20 2.80 -11.98 -9.10
N ILE A 21 2.29 -12.64 -8.05
CA ILE A 21 2.56 -12.24 -6.66
C ILE A 21 4.06 -12.32 -6.37
N ASN A 22 4.71 -13.42 -6.75
CA ASN A 22 6.15 -13.59 -6.54
C ASN A 22 6.97 -12.61 -7.38
N ALA A 23 6.52 -12.29 -8.59
CA ALA A 23 7.18 -11.28 -9.43
C ALA A 23 7.09 -9.87 -8.81
N ILE A 24 5.94 -9.47 -8.25
CA ILE A 24 5.81 -8.20 -7.53
C ILE A 24 6.72 -8.19 -6.29
N ARG A 25 6.72 -9.26 -5.50
CA ARG A 25 7.62 -9.38 -4.33
C ARG A 25 9.08 -9.19 -4.72
N TYR A 26 9.51 -9.85 -5.80
CA TYR A 26 10.87 -9.69 -6.31
C TYR A 26 11.17 -8.23 -6.68
N GLN A 27 10.27 -7.53 -7.37
CA GLN A 27 10.45 -6.12 -7.71
C GLN A 27 10.52 -5.22 -6.47
N VAL A 28 9.67 -5.47 -5.48
CA VAL A 28 9.66 -4.71 -4.21
C VAL A 28 10.96 -4.97 -3.45
N ASP A 29 11.48 -6.20 -3.43
CA ASP A 29 12.76 -6.55 -2.80
C ASP A 29 13.94 -5.82 -3.47
N GLN A 30 13.98 -5.82 -4.81
CA GLN A 30 15.01 -5.07 -5.57
C GLN A 30 14.91 -3.56 -5.37
N TRP A 31 13.70 -3.03 -5.20
CA TRP A 31 13.51 -1.62 -4.88
C TRP A 31 13.93 -1.30 -3.44
N ARG A 32 13.62 -2.17 -2.47
CA ARG A 32 13.97 -2.02 -1.06
C ARG A 32 15.50 -2.06 -0.84
N SER A 33 16.23 -2.84 -1.62
CA SER A 33 17.69 -2.98 -1.50
C SER A 33 18.48 -1.74 -1.95
N ARG A 34 17.83 -0.75 -2.58
CA ARG A 34 18.48 0.49 -3.00
C ARG A 34 18.95 1.31 -1.78
N PRO A 35 20.26 1.59 -1.65
CA PRO A 35 20.81 2.20 -0.44
C PRO A 35 20.49 3.70 -0.33
N ASN A 36 20.41 4.40 -1.47
CA ASN A 36 20.17 5.84 -1.49
C ASN A 36 18.66 6.13 -1.58
N PRO A 37 18.07 6.85 -0.62
CA PRO A 37 16.66 7.25 -0.64
C PRO A 37 16.25 8.06 -1.88
N ALA A 38 17.19 8.77 -2.52
CA ALA A 38 16.94 9.49 -3.76
C ALA A 38 16.55 8.54 -4.92
N ASP A 39 17.03 7.30 -4.88
CA ASP A 39 16.79 6.29 -5.93
C ASP A 39 15.48 5.53 -5.72
N TRP A 40 14.76 5.80 -4.62
CA TRP A 40 13.49 5.13 -4.33
C TRP A 40 12.34 5.60 -5.22
N GLN A 41 12.49 6.73 -5.93
CA GLN A 41 11.49 7.29 -6.86
C GLN A 41 10.11 7.57 -6.23
N VAL A 42 10.08 7.72 -4.90
CA VAL A 42 8.89 8.11 -4.12
C VAL A 42 8.96 9.60 -3.79
N THR A 43 7.85 10.16 -3.31
CA THR A 43 7.84 11.51 -2.75
C THR A 43 8.76 11.64 -1.53
N PRO A 44 9.33 12.84 -1.28
CA PRO A 44 10.06 13.17 -0.05
C PRO A 44 9.36 12.74 1.25
N GLU A 45 8.04 12.90 1.32
CA GLU A 45 7.23 12.52 2.48
C GLU A 45 7.21 11.02 2.71
N THR A 46 7.05 10.25 1.61
CA THR A 46 7.12 8.79 1.61
C THR A 46 8.53 8.29 1.92
N ALA A 47 9.57 8.90 1.36
CA ALA A 47 10.96 8.53 1.67
C ALA A 47 11.24 8.64 3.18
N ARG A 48 10.78 9.71 3.83
CA ARG A 48 10.91 9.87 5.28
C ARG A 48 10.10 8.83 6.06
N LEU A 49 8.89 8.47 5.61
CA LEU A 49 8.10 7.39 6.23
C LEU A 49 8.82 6.04 6.13
N LEU A 50 9.35 5.71 4.95
CA LEU A 50 10.10 4.48 4.73
C LEU A 50 11.36 4.43 5.58
N GLN A 51 12.12 5.53 5.67
CA GLN A 51 13.27 5.62 6.57
C GLN A 51 12.87 5.38 8.02
N HIS A 52 11.77 6.00 8.46
CA HIS A 52 11.23 5.82 9.79
C HIS A 52 10.85 4.36 10.06
N TRP A 53 10.04 3.74 9.19
CA TRP A 53 9.61 2.35 9.41
C TRP A 53 10.74 1.32 9.29
N ARG A 54 11.77 1.59 8.49
CA ARG A 54 12.91 0.68 8.29
C ARG A 54 13.99 0.80 9.36
N HIS A 55 14.22 2.00 9.89
CA HIS A 55 15.42 2.29 10.68
C HIS A 55 15.16 2.98 12.03
N HIS A 56 13.94 3.47 12.30
CA HIS A 56 13.63 4.10 13.58
C HIS A 56 13.81 3.12 14.73
N ARG A 57 14.37 3.63 15.84
CA ARG A 57 14.46 2.88 17.09
C ARG A 57 13.15 3.07 17.86
N PHE A 58 12.21 2.18 17.61
CA PHE A 58 10.92 2.16 18.31
C PHE A 58 11.15 1.90 19.81
N SER A 59 10.56 2.75 20.64
CA SER A 59 10.52 2.57 22.10
C SER A 59 9.45 1.56 22.53
N GLN A 60 8.42 1.40 21.69
CA GLN A 60 7.31 0.48 21.90
C GLN A 60 7.30 -0.65 20.86
N ILE A 61 6.13 -0.95 20.30
CA ILE A 61 5.92 -2.04 19.35
C ILE A 61 6.40 -1.60 17.96
N ARG A 62 7.51 -2.18 17.50
CA ARG A 62 7.97 -1.99 16.11
C ARG A 62 7.04 -2.70 15.10
N PRO A 63 6.86 -2.15 13.88
CA PRO A 63 6.17 -2.86 12.81
C PRO A 63 6.86 -4.19 12.46
N PHE A 64 6.07 -5.24 12.24
CA PHE A 64 6.61 -6.51 11.74
C PHE A 64 6.97 -6.41 10.26
N PHE A 65 7.89 -7.26 9.80
CA PHE A 65 8.30 -7.29 8.40
C PHE A 65 7.11 -7.41 7.44
N CYS A 66 6.16 -8.31 7.71
CA CYS A 66 4.98 -8.48 6.85
C CYS A 66 4.08 -7.23 6.79
N GLN A 67 4.09 -6.38 7.83
CA GLN A 67 3.35 -5.12 7.83
C GLN A 67 4.06 -4.09 6.95
N ILE A 68 5.39 -4.01 7.07
CA ILE A 68 6.24 -3.15 6.23
C ILE A 68 6.12 -3.58 4.77
N GLU A 69 6.29 -4.87 4.47
CA GLU A 69 6.16 -5.44 3.12
C GLU A 69 4.81 -5.11 2.49
N ALA A 70 3.71 -5.26 3.24
CA ALA A 70 2.37 -4.95 2.75
C ALA A 70 2.22 -3.47 2.36
N VAL A 71 2.68 -2.55 3.22
CA VAL A 71 2.60 -1.10 2.96
C VAL A 71 3.52 -0.70 1.82
N GLU A 72 4.74 -1.23 1.81
CA GLU A 72 5.73 -1.00 0.75
C GLU A 72 5.26 -1.48 -0.61
N THR A 73 4.56 -2.61 -0.67
CA THR A 73 3.98 -3.12 -1.92
C THR A 73 2.96 -2.13 -2.49
N ILE A 74 2.08 -1.57 -1.66
CA ILE A 74 1.11 -0.55 -2.09
C ILE A 74 1.81 0.74 -2.52
N ILE A 75 2.82 1.19 -1.78
CA ILE A 75 3.63 2.37 -2.14
C ILE A 75 4.32 2.14 -3.48
N TRP A 76 4.93 0.98 -3.67
CA TRP A 76 5.62 0.63 -4.91
C TRP A 76 4.66 0.64 -6.09
N LEU A 77 3.50 -0.01 -5.98
CA LEU A 77 2.47 0.00 -7.02
C LEU A 77 1.96 1.42 -7.34
N SER A 78 1.88 2.29 -6.33
CA SER A 78 1.28 3.63 -6.49
C SER A 78 2.27 4.69 -6.98
N GLU A 79 3.50 4.72 -6.43
CA GLU A 79 4.46 5.80 -6.68
C GLU A 79 5.62 5.40 -7.60
N VAL A 80 5.99 4.11 -7.62
CA VAL A 80 7.22 3.62 -8.26
C VAL A 80 6.91 2.91 -9.58
N ALA A 81 5.96 1.99 -9.58
CA ALA A 81 5.59 1.20 -10.75
C ALA A 81 5.19 2.06 -11.97
N PRO A 82 4.43 3.17 -11.84
CA PRO A 82 4.06 4.01 -12.99
C PRO A 82 5.26 4.68 -13.68
N LYS A 83 6.34 4.91 -12.93
CA LYS A 83 7.59 5.53 -13.40
C LYS A 83 8.64 4.51 -13.81
N SER A 84 8.38 3.23 -13.51
CA SER A 84 9.29 2.13 -13.76
C SER A 84 9.11 1.59 -15.20
N GLY A 85 10.12 0.84 -15.68
CA GLY A 85 10.16 0.33 -17.05
C GLY A 85 9.00 -0.62 -17.41
N LYS A 86 9.05 -1.18 -18.63
CA LYS A 86 7.97 -1.99 -19.22
C LYS A 86 7.42 -3.09 -18.30
N SER A 87 8.29 -3.76 -17.52
CA SER A 87 7.88 -4.81 -16.59
C SER A 87 6.93 -4.31 -15.49
N ALA A 88 7.15 -3.11 -14.95
CA ALA A 88 6.28 -2.55 -13.92
C ALA A 88 4.91 -2.12 -14.46
N LYS A 89 4.89 -1.57 -15.68
CA LYS A 89 3.64 -1.22 -16.38
C LYS A 89 2.76 -2.44 -16.62
N SER A 90 3.35 -3.59 -16.98
CA SER A 90 2.60 -4.84 -17.16
C SER A 90 1.84 -5.27 -15.90
N PHE A 91 2.39 -5.07 -14.69
CA PHE A 91 1.66 -5.36 -13.45
C PHE A 91 0.46 -4.40 -13.24
N LEU A 92 0.63 -3.12 -13.57
CA LEU A 92 -0.46 -2.14 -13.47
C LEU A 92 -1.56 -2.44 -14.49
N GLU A 93 -1.20 -2.76 -15.72
CA GLU A 93 -2.15 -3.19 -16.76
C GLU A 93 -2.90 -4.44 -16.33
N HIS A 94 -2.21 -5.42 -15.73
CA HIS A 94 -2.86 -6.61 -15.20
C HIS A 94 -3.87 -6.26 -14.10
N LEU A 95 -3.51 -5.36 -13.16
CA LEU A 95 -4.44 -4.90 -12.11
C LEU A 95 -5.64 -4.16 -12.70
N VAL A 96 -5.44 -3.34 -13.73
CA VAL A 96 -6.52 -2.61 -14.41
C VAL A 96 -7.47 -3.59 -15.12
N ASN A 97 -6.92 -4.55 -15.87
CA ASN A 97 -7.73 -5.54 -16.58
C ASN A 97 -8.53 -6.41 -15.60
N ALA A 98 -7.89 -6.90 -14.54
CA ALA A 98 -8.60 -7.66 -13.50
C ALA A 98 -9.70 -6.86 -12.80
N ASN A 99 -9.53 -5.54 -12.66
CA ASN A 99 -10.57 -4.67 -12.14
C ASN A 99 -11.72 -4.47 -13.12
N ASN A 100 -11.42 -4.26 -14.41
CA ASN A 100 -12.41 -4.10 -15.46
C ASN A 100 -13.30 -5.33 -15.60
N ASP A 101 -12.71 -6.53 -15.53
CA ASP A 101 -13.44 -7.80 -15.63
C ASP A 101 -14.39 -8.02 -14.43
N ALA A 102 -14.07 -7.46 -13.26
CA ALA A 102 -14.86 -7.65 -12.05
C ALA A 102 -15.91 -6.55 -11.80
N ASN A 103 -15.57 -5.27 -12.02
CA ASN A 103 -16.47 -4.10 -11.90
C ASN A 103 -15.71 -2.85 -12.40
N PRO A 104 -16.06 -2.29 -13.57
CA PRO A 104 -15.20 -1.37 -14.34
C PRO A 104 -15.07 0.09 -13.84
N GLU A 105 -15.42 0.43 -12.61
CA GLU A 105 -15.42 1.85 -12.17
C GLU A 105 -14.55 2.15 -10.96
N LEU A 106 -14.10 1.11 -10.25
CA LEU A 106 -13.35 1.25 -9.01
C LEU A 106 -12.07 0.43 -9.08
N MET A 107 -10.94 1.13 -8.97
CA MET A 107 -9.64 0.46 -8.79
C MET A 107 -9.62 -0.22 -7.42
N ARG A 108 -9.50 -1.55 -7.43
CA ARG A 108 -9.41 -2.38 -6.22
C ARG A 108 -8.07 -3.06 -6.15
N VAL A 109 -7.49 -2.99 -4.96
CA VAL A 109 -6.29 -3.72 -4.57
C VAL A 109 -6.60 -4.40 -3.24
N ALA A 110 -6.23 -5.68 -3.15
CA ALA A 110 -6.45 -6.49 -1.96
C ALA A 110 -5.13 -6.96 -1.36
N LEU A 111 -4.99 -6.83 -0.05
CA LEU A 111 -3.86 -7.39 0.72
C LEU A 111 -4.37 -8.59 1.53
N LYS A 112 -3.87 -9.79 1.21
CA LYS A 112 -4.20 -11.00 1.96
C LYS A 112 -3.30 -11.11 3.20
N LEU A 113 -3.88 -10.84 4.37
CA LEU A 113 -3.16 -10.78 5.65
C LEU A 113 -3.76 -11.76 6.68
N ALA A 114 -2.91 -12.63 7.25
CA ALA A 114 -3.30 -13.59 8.27
C ALA A 114 -3.89 -12.93 9.53
N THR A 115 -4.70 -13.67 10.28
CA THR A 115 -5.17 -13.23 11.61
C THR A 115 -3.97 -13.13 12.56
N GLY A 116 -3.91 -12.07 13.36
CA GLY A 116 -2.76 -11.78 14.23
C GLY A 116 -1.59 -11.05 13.54
N ALA A 117 -1.56 -10.94 12.20
CA ALA A 117 -0.49 -10.22 11.48
C ALA A 117 -0.47 -8.69 11.68
N GLY A 118 -1.47 -8.13 12.38
CA GLY A 118 -1.60 -6.70 12.62
C GLY A 118 -2.14 -5.92 11.42
N LYS A 119 -3.24 -6.41 10.83
CA LYS A 119 -4.00 -5.74 9.75
C LYS A 119 -4.30 -4.27 10.07
N THR A 120 -4.73 -3.99 11.29
CA THR A 120 -5.03 -2.63 11.75
C THR A 120 -3.79 -1.72 11.75
N THR A 121 -2.61 -2.26 12.02
CA THR A 121 -1.35 -1.51 11.90
C THR A 121 -1.07 -1.15 10.45
N VAL A 122 -1.26 -2.09 9.52
CA VAL A 122 -1.13 -1.83 8.07
C VAL A 122 -2.10 -0.75 7.62
N MET A 123 -3.36 -0.80 8.08
CA MET A 123 -4.35 0.25 7.81
C MET A 123 -3.88 1.61 8.32
N ALA A 124 -3.40 1.69 9.56
CA ALA A 124 -2.88 2.93 10.13
C ALA A 124 -1.70 3.48 9.33
N MET A 125 -0.75 2.63 8.92
CA MET A 125 0.40 3.04 8.12
C MET A 125 -0.01 3.57 6.74
N LEU A 126 -0.96 2.91 6.06
CA LEU A 126 -1.51 3.38 4.77
C LEU A 126 -2.23 4.72 4.91
N ILE A 127 -3.06 4.86 5.94
CA ILE A 127 -3.77 6.10 6.24
C ILE A 127 -2.78 7.24 6.54
N ALA A 128 -1.72 6.98 7.31
CA ALA A 128 -0.67 7.96 7.59
C ALA A 128 0.05 8.39 6.30
N TRP A 129 0.46 7.43 5.47
CA TRP A 129 1.12 7.70 4.19
C TRP A 129 0.27 8.56 3.26
N GLN A 130 -1.00 8.19 3.08
CA GLN A 130 -1.95 8.92 2.25
C GLN A 130 -2.19 10.34 2.78
N THR A 131 -2.51 10.48 4.06
CA THR A 131 -2.83 11.78 4.68
C THR A 131 -1.66 12.75 4.63
N ILE A 132 -0.45 12.28 4.99
CA ILE A 132 0.74 13.12 5.01
C ILE A 132 1.07 13.63 3.61
N ASN A 133 1.01 12.76 2.61
CA ASN A 133 1.26 13.16 1.23
C ASN A 133 0.18 14.12 0.71
N ALA A 134 -1.10 13.83 0.96
CA ALA A 134 -2.20 14.68 0.51
C ALA A 134 -2.12 16.11 1.10
N VAL A 135 -1.70 16.26 2.36
CA VAL A 135 -1.54 17.59 2.95
C VAL A 135 -0.30 18.32 2.44
N ARG A 136 0.80 17.61 2.21
CA ARG A 136 2.04 18.23 1.68
C ARG A 136 1.97 18.51 0.19
N ARG A 137 1.04 17.86 -0.53
CA ARG A 137 0.87 17.93 -1.99
C ARG A 137 -0.60 18.14 -2.35
N PRO A 138 -1.22 19.27 -1.95
CA PRO A 138 -2.66 19.51 -2.14
C PRO A 138 -3.09 19.57 -3.60
N THR A 139 -2.16 19.82 -4.53
CA THR A 139 -2.42 19.84 -5.98
C THR A 139 -2.37 18.46 -6.62
N SER A 140 -1.96 17.42 -5.89
CA SER A 140 -1.87 16.05 -6.42
C SER A 140 -3.17 15.29 -6.16
N SER A 141 -3.72 14.67 -7.21
CA SER A 141 -4.86 13.76 -7.13
C SER A 141 -4.48 12.33 -6.71
N ASN A 142 -3.19 12.06 -6.49
CA ASN A 142 -2.70 10.70 -6.20
C ASN A 142 -2.85 10.31 -4.72
N PHE A 143 -3.23 11.25 -3.85
CA PHE A 143 -3.32 11.03 -2.41
C PHE A 143 -4.63 11.56 -1.83
N THR A 144 -5.11 10.94 -0.76
CA THR A 144 -6.37 11.32 -0.11
C THR A 144 -6.21 11.63 1.38
N ARG A 145 -7.14 12.44 1.90
CA ARG A 145 -7.36 12.69 3.34
C ARG A 145 -8.65 12.06 3.88
N GLY A 146 -9.47 11.53 2.97
CA GLY A 146 -10.77 10.92 3.27
C GLY A 146 -10.69 9.40 3.19
N PHE A 147 -11.09 8.74 4.27
CA PHE A 147 -11.09 7.27 4.36
C PHE A 147 -12.42 6.78 4.89
N LEU A 148 -12.96 5.74 4.25
CA LEU A 148 -14.10 4.97 4.71
C LEU A 148 -13.62 3.59 5.15
N VAL A 149 -13.83 3.25 6.41
CA VAL A 149 -13.53 1.92 6.95
C VAL A 149 -14.84 1.23 7.27
N VAL A 150 -15.13 0.16 6.54
CA VAL A 150 -16.35 -0.65 6.70
C VAL A 150 -16.04 -1.89 7.52
N THR A 151 -16.89 -2.18 8.50
CA THR A 151 -16.73 -3.33 9.39
C THR A 151 -18.00 -4.19 9.47
N PRO A 152 -17.89 -5.50 9.79
CA PRO A 152 -19.06 -6.39 9.84
C PRO A 152 -19.97 -6.16 11.06
N GLY A 153 -19.63 -5.25 11.98
CA GLY A 153 -20.45 -4.98 13.15
C GLY A 153 -19.81 -3.99 14.14
N LEU A 154 -20.65 -3.45 15.03
CA LEU A 154 -20.30 -2.38 15.98
C LEU A 154 -19.11 -2.73 16.87
N THR A 155 -19.01 -3.98 17.32
CA THR A 155 -17.88 -4.44 18.16
C THR A 155 -16.53 -4.30 17.45
N ILE A 156 -16.46 -4.58 16.15
CA ILE A 156 -15.22 -4.43 15.38
C ILE A 156 -14.96 -2.95 15.09
N ARG A 157 -16.01 -2.20 14.74
CA ARG A 157 -15.93 -0.74 14.55
C ARG A 157 -15.34 -0.05 15.77
N ASP A 158 -15.83 -0.37 16.97
CA ASP A 158 -15.40 0.26 18.21
C ASP A 158 -13.94 -0.08 18.56
N ARG A 159 -13.48 -1.29 18.21
CA ARG A 159 -12.06 -1.67 18.33
C ARG A 159 -11.15 -0.96 17.32
N LEU A 160 -11.68 -0.53 16.17
CA LEU A 160 -10.93 0.22 15.16
C LEU A 160 -10.82 1.72 15.47
N ARG A 161 -11.37 2.20 16.60
CA ARG A 161 -11.17 3.58 17.06
C ARG A 161 -9.70 3.97 17.24
N VAL A 162 -8.82 3.00 17.44
CA VAL A 162 -7.36 3.19 17.44
C VAL A 162 -6.80 3.77 16.11
N LEU A 163 -7.59 3.75 15.03
CA LEU A 163 -7.27 4.40 13.76
C LEU A 163 -7.63 5.90 13.76
N LEU A 164 -8.33 6.41 14.78
CA LEU A 164 -8.65 7.82 14.91
C LEU A 164 -7.44 8.58 15.49
N PRO A 165 -6.92 9.63 14.83
CA PRO A 165 -5.76 10.41 15.29
C PRO A 165 -5.91 11.01 16.68
N ASN A 166 -7.14 11.37 17.03
CA ASN A 166 -7.49 12.05 18.29
C ASN A 166 -7.85 11.07 19.41
N ASP A 167 -7.90 9.77 19.13
CA ASP A 167 -8.16 8.78 20.16
C ASP A 167 -6.90 8.64 21.04
N PRO A 168 -7.03 8.62 22.38
CA PRO A 168 -5.89 8.49 23.30
C PRO A 168 -5.03 7.26 23.02
N ASP A 169 -5.67 6.17 22.56
CA ASP A 169 -5.02 4.90 22.27
C ASP A 169 -4.66 4.74 20.78
N SER A 170 -4.56 5.86 20.05
CA SER A 170 -4.28 5.83 18.61
C SER A 170 -2.99 5.08 18.28
N TYR A 171 -3.03 4.27 17.22
CA TYR A 171 -1.87 3.49 16.77
C TYR A 171 -0.73 4.39 16.27
N TYR A 172 -1.04 5.59 15.80
CA TYR A 172 -0.03 6.56 15.38
C TYR A 172 0.90 6.98 16.52
N GLN A 173 0.34 7.14 17.72
CA GLN A 173 1.10 7.50 18.92
C GLN A 173 1.66 6.25 19.62
N SER A 174 0.81 5.28 19.94
CA SER A 174 1.21 4.08 20.71
C SER A 174 2.22 3.18 20.00
N ARG A 175 2.26 3.18 18.66
CA ARG A 175 3.23 2.42 17.86
C ARG A 175 4.23 3.30 17.12
N GLU A 176 4.28 4.60 17.44
CA GLU A 176 5.21 5.56 16.84
C GLU A 176 5.21 5.49 15.29
N LEU A 177 4.06 5.36 14.63
CA LEU A 177 4.01 5.10 13.18
C LEU A 177 4.39 6.32 12.33
N VAL A 178 4.41 7.51 12.93
CA VAL A 178 4.71 8.78 12.27
C VAL A 178 5.89 9.46 12.98
N PRO A 179 6.88 9.98 12.24
CA PRO A 179 7.94 10.81 12.81
C PRO A 179 7.41 11.97 13.66
N GLY A 180 7.99 12.16 14.85
CA GLY A 180 7.51 13.13 15.85
C GLY A 180 7.68 14.60 15.48
N ASP A 181 8.53 14.91 14.49
CA ASP A 181 8.77 16.26 13.97
C ASP A 181 7.60 16.79 13.12
N ARG A 182 6.77 15.89 12.59
CA ARG A 182 5.58 16.26 11.82
C ARG A 182 4.47 16.55 12.80
N GLY A 183 3.94 17.77 12.80
CA GLY A 183 2.70 18.16 13.47
C GLY A 183 1.47 17.45 12.90
N TRP A 184 1.51 16.12 12.80
CA TRP A 184 0.51 15.27 12.17
C TRP A 184 -0.81 15.31 12.94
N LYS A 185 -0.76 15.60 14.25
CA LYS A 185 -1.93 15.91 15.09
C LYS A 185 -2.76 17.11 14.60
N ARG A 186 -2.18 18.00 13.78
CA ARG A 186 -2.90 19.13 13.15
C ARG A 186 -3.47 18.81 11.77
N LEU A 187 -3.22 17.62 11.23
CA LEU A 187 -3.75 17.22 9.93
C LEU A 187 -5.21 16.82 10.14
N GLN A 188 -6.15 17.62 9.64
CA GLN A 188 -7.57 17.28 9.59
C GLN A 188 -7.76 16.06 8.67
N MET A 189 -7.63 14.88 9.25
CA MET A 189 -7.94 13.61 8.60
C MET A 189 -9.43 13.31 8.78
N CYS A 190 -10.14 13.11 7.68
CA CYS A 190 -11.54 12.69 7.71
C CYS A 190 -11.59 11.16 7.63
N LEU A 191 -11.55 10.51 8.80
CA LEU A 191 -11.78 9.07 8.90
C LEU A 191 -13.23 8.82 9.34
N MET A 192 -14.02 8.20 8.47
CA MET A 192 -15.37 7.74 8.79
C MET A 192 -15.35 6.23 9.04
N LEU A 193 -15.77 5.82 10.23
CA LEU A 193 -15.96 4.43 10.62
C LEU A 193 -17.44 4.08 10.45
N TRP A 194 -17.75 3.14 9.56
CA TRP A 194 -19.09 2.61 9.33
C TRP A 194 -19.20 1.14 9.78
#